data_AF-A0A6J5ZW55-F1
#
_entry.id   AF-A0A6J5ZW55-F1
#
_cell.length_a   1.000
_cell.length_b   1.000
_cell.length_c   1.000
_cell.angle_alpha   90.00
_cell.angle_beta   90.00
_cell.angle_gamma   90.00
#
_symmetry.space_group_name_H-M   'P 1'
#
loop_
_entity.id
_entity.type
_entity.pdbx_description
1 polymer ?
#
loop_
_entity_poly.entity_id
_entity_poly.type
_entity_poly.pdbx_seq_one_letter_code
_entity_poly.pdbx_strand_id
1 'polypeptide(L)'
;MRWFSKQRAEAGYFAIGSILFALGAVMAEIPSVSLTVTGITFVAGSVFFTVAALTQWLLCGRPRFAGWRGGPASDWWSSAIQFAGTLCFNLSTTAALLQLTTVDGQPSYWRPDVYGSAAFLISSVMAFNACAMRDRLWDPEARVWRVAWFNLLGSVFFAISAIAARSEPGSVNSVNPTLDNVGTFVGALGFLIAALLMAPRPTTVRGE
;
A
#
# COMPACT_ATOMS: atom_id res chain seq x y z
N MET A 1 -1.24 5.66 26.70
CA MET A 1 -0.84 4.26 26.38
C MET A 1 -1.59 3.66 25.20
N ARG A 2 -2.93 3.68 25.16
CA ARG A 2 -3.75 3.09 24.06
C ARG A 2 -3.55 3.70 22.66
N TRP A 3 -3.12 4.95 22.56
CA TRP A 3 -2.92 5.61 21.26
C TRP A 3 -1.61 5.16 20.58
N PHE A 4 -0.52 5.10 21.36
CA PHE A 4 0.75 4.53 20.91
C PHE A 4 0.62 3.05 20.51
N SER A 5 -0.19 2.25 21.21
CA SER A 5 -0.41 0.85 20.82
C SER A 5 -1.13 0.72 19.47
N LYS A 6 -2.04 1.65 19.15
CA LYS A 6 -2.74 1.67 17.85
C LYS A 6 -1.80 2.07 16.70
N GLN A 7 -0.93 3.06 16.91
CA GLN A 7 0.10 3.42 15.94
C GLN A 7 1.11 2.28 15.70
N ARG A 8 1.45 1.53 16.76
CA ARG A 8 2.27 0.32 16.63
C ARG A 8 1.56 -0.77 15.82
N ALA A 9 0.24 -0.91 16.01
CA ALA A 9 -0.56 -1.87 15.26
C ALA A 9 -0.68 -1.48 13.78
N GLU A 10 -0.92 -0.20 13.46
CA GLU A 10 -1.03 0.27 12.07
C GLU A 10 0.26 -0.01 11.27
N ALA A 11 1.43 0.29 11.85
CA ALA A 11 2.72 0.03 11.24
C ALA A 11 2.97 -1.47 11.05
N GLY A 12 2.57 -2.29 12.03
CA GLY A 12 2.65 -3.76 11.93
C GLY A 12 1.81 -4.32 10.79
N TYR A 13 0.57 -3.85 10.65
CA TYR A 13 -0.32 -4.30 9.57
C TYR A 13 0.19 -3.85 8.19
N PHE A 14 0.67 -2.62 8.04
CA PHE A 14 1.33 -2.18 6.80
C PHE A 14 2.53 -3.06 6.46
N ALA A 15 3.39 -3.36 7.44
CA ALA A 15 4.56 -4.20 7.22
C ALA A 15 4.20 -5.63 6.79
N ILE A 16 3.23 -6.27 7.46
CA ILE A 16 2.75 -7.61 7.09
C ILE A 16 2.13 -7.60 5.70
N GLY A 17 1.28 -6.60 5.40
CA GLY A 17 0.69 -6.43 4.07
C GLY A 17 1.75 -6.31 2.98
N SER A 18 2.76 -5.45 3.18
CA SER A 18 3.88 -5.28 2.26
C SER A 18 4.69 -6.55 2.05
N ILE A 19 5.01 -7.29 3.13
CA ILE A 19 5.74 -8.55 3.04
C ILE A 19 4.96 -9.58 2.21
N LEU A 20 3.66 -9.69 2.44
CA LEU A 20 2.80 -10.61 1.68
C LEU A 20 2.73 -10.23 0.20
N PHE A 21 2.62 -8.94 -0.14
CA PHE A 21 2.68 -8.51 -1.55
C PHE A 21 4.02 -8.80 -2.21
N ALA A 22 5.14 -8.53 -1.52
CA ALA A 22 6.46 -8.84 -2.02
C ALA A 22 6.64 -10.36 -2.22
N LEU A 23 6.16 -11.16 -1.25
CA LEU A 23 6.19 -12.62 -1.33
C LEU A 23 5.30 -13.14 -2.47
N GLY A 24 4.09 -12.59 -2.66
CA GLY A 24 3.20 -12.93 -3.76
C GLY A 24 3.86 -12.67 -5.12
N ALA A 25 4.56 -11.54 -5.26
CA ALA A 25 5.32 -11.22 -6.48
C ALA A 25 6.46 -12.22 -6.73
N VAL A 26 7.20 -12.62 -5.69
CA VAL A 26 8.24 -13.65 -5.82
C VAL A 26 7.63 -15.02 -6.18
N MET A 27 6.54 -15.40 -5.52
CA MET A 27 5.83 -16.65 -5.77
C MET A 27 5.29 -16.76 -7.20
N ALA A 28 4.86 -15.64 -7.80
CA ALA A 28 4.38 -15.60 -9.18
C ALA A 28 5.45 -16.01 -10.22
N GLU A 29 6.74 -15.88 -9.89
CA GLU A 29 7.86 -16.27 -10.75
C GLU A 29 8.30 -17.72 -10.56
N ILE A 30 7.77 -18.44 -9.56
CA ILE A 30 8.18 -19.81 -9.23
C ILE A 30 7.19 -20.79 -9.87
N PRO A 31 7.57 -21.55 -10.93
CA PRO A 31 6.62 -22.39 -11.68
C PRO A 31 5.97 -23.51 -10.85
N SER A 32 6.60 -23.94 -9.76
CA SER A 32 6.08 -24.97 -8.87
C SER A 32 5.07 -24.46 -7.83
N VAL A 33 4.93 -23.14 -7.67
CA VAL A 33 3.96 -22.55 -6.74
C VAL A 33 2.63 -22.35 -7.46
N SER A 34 1.57 -22.93 -6.92
CA SER A 34 0.24 -22.81 -7.54
C SER A 34 -0.29 -21.37 -7.51
N LEU A 35 -1.01 -20.99 -8.57
CA LEU A 35 -1.66 -19.68 -8.69
C LEU A 35 -2.62 -19.38 -7.53
N THR A 36 -3.28 -20.41 -6.99
CA THR A 36 -4.19 -20.29 -5.84
C THR A 36 -3.44 -19.81 -4.59
N VAL A 37 -2.30 -20.42 -4.27
CA VAL A 37 -1.50 -20.02 -3.09
C VAL A 37 -0.98 -18.59 -3.29
N THR A 38 -0.47 -18.26 -4.48
CA THR A 38 -0.05 -16.89 -4.83
C THR A 38 -1.19 -15.88 -4.68
N GLY A 39 -2.39 -16.21 -5.18
CA GLY A 39 -3.58 -15.37 -5.06
C GLY A 39 -4.03 -15.18 -3.61
N ILE A 40 -4.03 -16.25 -2.79
CA ILE A 40 -4.32 -16.17 -1.35
C ILE A 40 -3.32 -15.25 -0.65
N THR A 41 -2.03 -15.33 -1.00
CA THR A 41 -0.99 -14.46 -0.44
C THR A 41 -1.29 -12.98 -0.73
N PHE A 42 -1.68 -12.63 -1.96
CA PHE A 42 -2.07 -11.27 -2.31
C PHE A 42 -3.35 -10.80 -1.59
N VAL A 43 -4.38 -11.66 -1.50
CA VAL A 43 -5.62 -11.35 -0.76
C VAL A 43 -5.34 -11.12 0.72
N ALA A 44 -4.53 -11.99 1.35
CA ALA A 44 -4.14 -11.81 2.74
C ALA A 44 -3.41 -10.47 2.93
N GLY A 45 -2.47 -10.16 2.05
CA GLY A 45 -1.77 -8.88 2.05
C GLY A 45 -2.72 -7.67 1.96
N SER A 46 -3.73 -7.74 1.07
CA SER A 46 -4.65 -6.62 0.82
C SER A 46 -5.59 -6.39 2.00
N VAL A 47 -5.98 -7.45 2.71
CA VAL A 47 -6.72 -7.36 3.98
C VAL A 47 -5.89 -6.64 5.04
N PHE A 48 -4.62 -6.99 5.21
CA PHE A 48 -3.74 -6.31 6.17
C PHE A 48 -3.57 -4.82 5.85
N PHE A 49 -3.36 -4.46 4.59
CA PHE A 49 -3.34 -3.05 4.16
C PHE A 49 -4.66 -2.34 4.47
N THR A 50 -5.80 -3.01 4.25
CA THR A 50 -7.13 -2.43 4.52
C THR A 50 -7.32 -2.14 6.01
N VAL A 51 -6.95 -3.08 6.87
CA VAL A 51 -7.01 -2.89 8.34
C VAL A 51 -6.05 -1.79 8.79
N ALA A 52 -4.85 -1.71 8.20
CA ALA A 52 -3.87 -0.67 8.49
C ALA A 52 -4.40 0.72 8.11
N ALA A 53 -4.89 0.90 6.88
CA ALA A 53 -5.41 2.16 6.38
C ALA A 53 -6.67 2.61 7.13
N LEU A 54 -7.56 1.68 7.49
CA LEU A 54 -8.69 1.97 8.37
C LEU A 54 -8.22 2.47 9.74
N THR A 55 -7.24 1.79 10.34
CA THR A 55 -6.68 2.19 11.65
C THR A 55 -6.09 3.59 11.57
N GLN A 56 -5.30 3.88 10.55
CA GLN A 56 -4.70 5.19 10.32
C GLN A 56 -5.76 6.27 10.15
N TRP A 57 -6.79 6.02 9.33
CA TRP A 57 -7.88 6.96 9.10
C TRP A 57 -8.68 7.26 10.38
N LEU A 58 -8.98 6.22 11.18
CA LEU A 58 -9.64 6.39 12.48
C LEU A 58 -8.78 7.17 13.49
N LEU A 59 -7.45 7.04 13.43
CA LEU A 59 -6.52 7.77 14.28
C LEU A 59 -6.43 9.26 13.95
N CYS A 60 -6.71 9.66 12.70
CA CYS A 60 -6.86 11.08 12.33
C CYS A 60 -8.06 11.75 13.02
N GLY A 61 -9.02 10.98 13.54
CA GLY A 61 -10.17 11.47 14.28
C GLY A 61 -11.22 12.18 13.41
N ARG A 62 -12.14 12.92 14.05
CA ARG A 62 -13.14 13.73 13.34
C ARG A 62 -12.50 15.03 12.88
N PRO A 63 -12.42 15.29 11.56
CA PRO A 63 -11.81 16.50 11.05
C PRO A 63 -12.66 17.71 11.45
N ARG A 64 -12.06 18.67 12.17
CA ARG A 64 -12.61 20.02 12.28
C ARG A 64 -12.19 20.77 11.03
N PHE A 65 -13.01 20.68 9.99
CA PHE A 65 -12.73 21.31 8.71
C PHE A 65 -12.84 22.84 8.83
N ALA A 66 -11.70 23.51 8.99
CA ALA A 66 -11.58 24.95 8.72
C ALA A 66 -11.14 25.22 7.25
N GLY A 67 -11.09 24.17 6.41
CA GLY A 67 -10.65 24.19 5.02
C GLY A 67 -9.99 22.86 4.60
N TRP A 68 -9.70 22.70 3.30
CA TRP A 68 -9.12 21.47 2.72
C TRP A 68 -7.59 21.43 2.74
N ARG A 69 -6.94 22.58 2.98
CA ARG A 69 -5.47 22.77 2.82
C ARG A 69 -4.70 22.78 4.14
N GLY A 70 -5.37 22.65 5.29
CA GLY A 70 -4.68 22.57 6.58
C GLY A 70 -4.06 21.19 6.78
N GLY A 71 -2.91 21.12 7.48
CA GLY A 71 -2.22 19.85 7.76
C GLY A 71 -3.14 18.72 8.27
N PRO A 72 -3.99 18.95 9.30
CA PRO A 72 -4.92 17.93 9.79
C PRO A 72 -5.98 17.47 8.77
N ALA A 73 -6.44 18.37 7.90
CA ALA A 73 -7.40 18.02 6.85
C ALA A 73 -6.73 17.21 5.73
N SER A 74 -5.49 17.55 5.37
CA SER A 74 -4.70 16.80 4.39
C SER A 74 -4.36 15.39 4.90
N ASP A 75 -3.98 15.25 6.17
CA ASP A 75 -3.71 13.95 6.80
C ASP A 75 -4.97 13.05 6.81
N TRP A 76 -6.14 13.65 7.08
CA TRP A 76 -7.42 12.94 7.05
C TRP A 76 -7.82 12.50 5.65
N TRP A 77 -7.74 13.38 4.65
CA TRP A 77 -8.09 13.03 3.27
C TRP A 77 -7.11 12.06 2.64
N SER A 78 -5.81 12.21 2.92
CA SER A 78 -4.79 11.25 2.50
C SER A 78 -5.11 9.85 3.02
N SER A 79 -5.35 9.70 4.33
CA SER A 79 -5.69 8.40 4.92
C SER A 79 -7.04 7.84 4.44
N ALA A 80 -8.05 8.70 4.20
CA ALA A 80 -9.33 8.28 3.63
C ALA A 80 -9.19 7.73 2.19
N ILE A 81 -8.44 8.43 1.34
CA ILE A 81 -8.18 8.01 -0.05
C ILE A 81 -7.30 6.75 -0.07
N GLN A 82 -6.31 6.66 0.82
CA GLN A 82 -5.51 5.45 1.02
C GLN A 82 -6.42 4.25 1.32
N PHE A 83 -7.34 4.41 2.27
CA PHE A 83 -8.28 3.37 2.64
C PHE A 83 -9.18 2.95 1.47
N ALA A 84 -9.73 3.91 0.73
CA ALA A 84 -10.49 3.60 -0.49
C ALA A 84 -9.65 2.80 -1.50
N GLY A 85 -8.38 3.17 -1.70
CA GLY A 85 -7.44 2.42 -2.54
C GLY A 85 -7.22 0.98 -2.06
N THR A 86 -7.13 0.75 -0.75
CA THR A 86 -6.99 -0.61 -0.19
C THR A 86 -8.21 -1.48 -0.45
N LEU A 87 -9.41 -0.89 -0.45
CA LEU A 87 -10.63 -1.60 -0.82
C LEU A 87 -10.63 -2.01 -2.30
N CYS A 88 -10.18 -1.13 -3.19
CA CYS A 88 -9.98 -1.47 -4.62
C CYS A 88 -9.00 -2.63 -4.79
N PHE A 89 -7.87 -2.63 -4.06
CA PHE A 89 -6.93 -3.75 -4.06
C PHE A 89 -7.55 -5.04 -3.48
N ASN A 90 -8.36 -4.95 -2.44
CA ASN A 90 -9.04 -6.09 -1.85
C ASN A 90 -10.03 -6.74 -2.85
N LEU A 91 -10.83 -5.90 -3.51
CA LEU A 91 -11.76 -6.34 -4.54
C LEU A 91 -11.02 -6.98 -5.73
N SER A 92 -9.95 -6.34 -6.24
CA SER A 92 -9.22 -6.88 -7.40
C SER A 92 -8.45 -8.17 -7.08
N THR A 93 -7.80 -8.26 -5.92
CA THR A 93 -7.11 -9.48 -5.47
C THR A 93 -8.09 -10.63 -5.29
N THR A 94 -9.24 -10.37 -4.67
CA THR A 94 -10.29 -11.38 -4.48
C THR A 94 -10.90 -11.80 -5.81
N ALA A 95 -11.19 -10.86 -6.71
CA ALA A 95 -11.74 -11.16 -8.02
C ALA A 95 -10.78 -12.03 -8.86
N ALA A 96 -9.48 -11.76 -8.82
CA ALA A 96 -8.48 -12.59 -9.49
C ALA A 96 -8.42 -14.00 -8.90
N LEU A 97 -8.47 -14.14 -7.57
CA LEU A 97 -8.49 -15.46 -6.92
C LEU A 97 -9.75 -16.26 -7.28
N LEU A 98 -10.92 -15.61 -7.32
CA LEU A 98 -12.18 -16.27 -7.68
C LEU A 98 -12.21 -16.71 -9.15
N GLN A 99 -11.58 -15.97 -10.06
CA GLN A 99 -11.47 -16.36 -11.47
C GLN A 99 -10.71 -17.68 -11.66
N LEU A 100 -9.83 -18.06 -10.73
CA LEU A 100 -9.16 -19.38 -10.78
C LEU A 100 -10.13 -20.55 -10.53
N THR A 101 -11.33 -20.28 -10.02
CA THR A 101 -12.35 -21.31 -9.73
C THR A 101 -13.39 -21.46 -10.83
N THR A 102 -13.42 -20.54 -11.80
CA THR A 102 -14.39 -20.56 -12.90
C THR A 102 -13.86 -21.38 -14.07
N VAL A 103 -14.72 -22.23 -14.66
CA VAL A 103 -14.37 -23.12 -15.78
C VAL A 103 -13.93 -22.36 -17.04
N ASP A 104 -14.48 -21.16 -17.26
CA ASP A 104 -14.15 -20.29 -18.41
C ASP A 104 -13.03 -19.27 -18.11
N GLY A 105 -12.53 -19.27 -16.86
CA GLY A 105 -11.51 -18.33 -16.43
C GLY A 105 -10.15 -18.70 -17.00
N GLN A 106 -9.49 -17.74 -17.68
CA GLN A 106 -8.08 -17.91 -18.06
C GLN A 106 -7.22 -17.76 -16.80
N PRO A 107 -6.55 -18.84 -16.33
CA PRO A 107 -5.85 -18.80 -15.05
C PRO A 107 -4.67 -17.84 -15.14
N SER A 108 -4.75 -16.75 -14.39
CA SER A 108 -3.67 -15.76 -14.28
C SER A 108 -3.53 -15.31 -12.83
N TYR A 109 -2.30 -14.97 -12.43
CA TYR A 109 -2.07 -14.39 -11.12
C TYR A 109 -2.66 -12.97 -11.06
N TRP A 110 -2.93 -12.49 -9.84
CA TRP A 110 -3.48 -11.15 -9.65
C TRP A 110 -2.53 -10.07 -10.18
N ARG A 111 -3.10 -9.08 -10.89
CA ARG A 111 -2.37 -7.91 -11.38
C ARG A 111 -2.88 -6.62 -10.73
N PRO A 112 -2.02 -5.60 -10.54
CA PRO A 112 -2.41 -4.33 -9.94
C PRO A 112 -3.52 -3.60 -10.68
N ASP A 113 -4.51 -3.19 -9.89
CA ASP A 113 -5.65 -2.40 -10.35
C ASP A 113 -5.29 -0.92 -10.48
N VAL A 114 -5.76 -0.29 -11.56
CA VAL A 114 -5.51 1.12 -11.86
C VAL A 114 -6.15 2.04 -10.83
N TYR A 115 -7.33 1.70 -10.31
CA TYR A 115 -8.03 2.54 -9.33
C TYR A 115 -7.33 2.53 -7.98
N GLY A 116 -6.93 1.35 -7.49
CA GLY A 116 -6.14 1.20 -6.27
C GLY A 116 -4.81 1.95 -6.34
N SER A 117 -4.06 1.77 -7.43
CA SER A 117 -2.78 2.47 -7.63
C SER A 117 -2.94 3.99 -7.76
N ALA A 118 -3.97 4.47 -8.47
CA ALA A 118 -4.25 5.90 -8.58
C ALA A 118 -4.59 6.51 -7.21
N ALA A 119 -5.41 5.84 -6.41
CA ALA A 119 -5.76 6.29 -5.06
C ALA A 119 -4.52 6.39 -4.16
N PHE A 120 -3.63 5.40 -4.19
CA PHE A 120 -2.37 5.41 -3.43
C PHE A 120 -1.45 6.57 -3.86
N LEU A 121 -1.38 6.86 -5.16
CA LEU A 121 -0.60 7.98 -5.69
C LEU A 121 -1.16 9.32 -5.23
N ILE A 122 -2.48 9.53 -5.33
CA ILE A 122 -3.15 10.74 -4.86
C ILE A 122 -2.95 10.92 -3.35
N SER A 123 -3.20 9.86 -2.59
CA SER A 123 -2.98 9.82 -1.14
C SER A 123 -1.54 10.22 -0.76
N SER A 124 -0.55 9.65 -1.45
CA SER A 124 0.87 9.91 -1.19
C SER A 124 1.27 11.34 -1.53
N VAL A 125 0.78 11.89 -2.64
CA VAL A 125 1.02 13.30 -3.01
C VAL A 125 0.43 14.24 -1.95
N MET A 126 -0.76 13.94 -1.41
CA MET A 126 -1.36 14.72 -0.32
C MET A 126 -0.55 14.66 0.97
N ALA A 127 -0.09 13.47 1.37
CA ALA A 127 0.77 13.30 2.54
C ALA A 127 2.11 14.02 2.38
N PHE A 128 2.68 13.95 1.17
CA PHE A 128 3.93 14.63 0.83
C PHE A 128 3.78 16.14 0.92
N ASN A 129 2.72 16.70 0.32
CA ASN A 129 2.43 18.13 0.38
C ASN A 129 2.17 18.60 1.82
N ALA A 130 1.48 17.79 2.65
CA ALA A 130 1.29 18.10 4.07
C ALA A 130 2.61 18.17 4.85
N CYS A 131 3.59 17.32 4.51
CA CYS A 131 4.94 17.40 5.07
C CYS A 131 5.69 18.65 4.59
N ALA A 132 5.53 19.01 3.32
CA ALA A 132 6.12 20.20 2.71
C ALA A 132 5.62 21.48 3.39
N MET A 133 4.30 21.61 3.57
CA MET A 133 3.67 22.76 4.21
C MET A 133 4.05 22.95 5.68
N ARG A 134 4.59 21.92 6.34
CA ARG A 134 5.04 21.96 7.73
C ARG A 134 6.56 22.19 7.85
N ASP A 135 7.26 22.41 6.73
CA ASP A 135 8.73 22.50 6.62
C ASP A 135 9.47 21.28 7.19
N ARG A 136 8.81 20.12 7.21
CA ARG A 136 9.36 18.87 7.78
C ARG A 136 9.99 17.95 6.75
N LEU A 137 10.04 18.34 5.47
CA LEU A 137 10.55 17.51 4.37
C LEU A 137 12.02 17.09 4.52
N TRP A 138 12.79 17.83 5.30
CA TRP A 138 14.23 17.64 5.45
C TRP A 138 14.67 17.61 6.91
N ASP A 139 13.72 17.64 7.85
CA ASP A 139 14.03 17.62 9.28
C ASP A 139 14.64 16.24 9.62
N PRO A 140 15.94 16.16 9.93
CA PRO A 140 16.63 14.90 10.13
C PRO A 140 16.13 14.16 11.39
N GLU A 141 15.48 14.87 12.32
CA GLU A 141 14.88 14.30 13.53
C GLU A 141 13.43 13.83 13.28
N ALA A 142 12.72 14.41 12.31
CA ALA A 142 11.38 13.99 11.94
C ALA A 142 11.38 12.76 11.03
N ARG A 143 10.73 11.68 11.47
CA ARG A 143 10.54 10.47 10.63
C ARG A 143 9.49 10.64 9.53
N VAL A 144 8.63 11.65 9.67
CA VAL A 144 7.41 11.82 8.89
C VAL A 144 7.69 12.00 7.40
N TRP A 145 8.75 12.72 7.03
CA TRP A 145 9.08 12.94 5.61
C TRP A 145 9.65 11.70 4.92
N ARG A 146 10.47 10.90 5.62
CA ARG A 146 10.99 9.64 5.06
C ARG A 146 9.85 8.66 4.80
N VAL A 147 8.90 8.56 5.73
CA VAL A 147 7.68 7.76 5.54
C VAL A 147 6.89 8.24 4.32
N ALA A 148 6.69 9.56 4.17
CA ALA A 148 6.00 10.13 3.02
C ALA A 148 6.70 9.83 1.69
N TRP A 149 8.04 9.94 1.62
CA TRP A 149 8.81 9.60 0.41
C TRP A 149 8.71 8.14 0.03
N PHE A 150 8.89 7.22 0.98
CA PHE A 150 8.84 5.79 0.68
C PHE A 150 7.42 5.32 0.33
N ASN A 151 6.38 5.90 0.92
CA ASN A 151 4.99 5.69 0.49
C ASN A 151 4.74 6.21 -0.93
N LEU A 152 5.26 7.40 -1.27
CA LEU A 152 5.16 7.95 -2.62
C LEU A 152 5.90 7.09 -3.63
N LEU A 153 7.13 6.67 -3.32
CA LEU A 153 7.93 5.81 -4.18
C LEU A 153 7.22 4.47 -4.39
N GLY A 154 6.72 3.85 -3.32
CA GLY A 154 5.92 2.63 -3.39
C GLY A 154 4.70 2.78 -4.29
N SER A 155 3.97 3.89 -4.15
CA SER A 155 2.79 4.20 -4.97
C SER A 155 3.12 4.41 -6.45
N VAL A 156 4.26 5.07 -6.76
CA VAL A 156 4.73 5.25 -8.13
C VAL A 156 5.03 3.91 -8.78
N PHE A 157 5.73 3.01 -8.09
CA PHE A 157 6.02 1.68 -8.63
C PHE A 157 4.75 0.83 -8.83
N PHE A 158 3.79 0.88 -7.91
CA PHE A 158 2.48 0.27 -8.09
C PHE A 158 1.67 0.87 -9.27
N ALA A 159 1.81 2.17 -9.52
CA ALA A 159 1.18 2.81 -10.68
C ALA A 159 1.84 2.37 -11.99
N ILE A 160 3.17 2.28 -12.04
CA ILE A 160 3.92 1.73 -13.18
C ILE A 160 3.47 0.28 -13.43
N SER A 161 3.37 -0.52 -12.37
CA SER A 161 2.88 -1.89 -12.40
C SER A 161 1.49 -1.99 -13.03
N ALA A 162 0.53 -1.17 -12.56
CA ALA A 162 -0.83 -1.16 -13.07
C ALA A 162 -0.93 -0.71 -14.55
N ILE A 163 -0.01 0.14 -15.01
CA ILE A 163 0.09 0.52 -16.43
C ILE A 163 0.63 -0.67 -17.24
N ALA A 164 1.68 -1.35 -16.74
CA ALA A 164 2.28 -2.51 -17.39
C ALA A 164 1.36 -3.75 -17.44
N ALA A 165 0.47 -3.86 -16.44
CA ALA A 165 -0.54 -4.90 -16.32
C ALA A 165 -1.66 -4.83 -17.37
N ARG A 166 -1.85 -3.66 -18.01
CA ARG A 166 -2.87 -3.49 -19.06
C ARG A 166 -2.62 -4.51 -20.17
N SER A 167 -3.70 -5.11 -20.67
CA SER A 167 -3.63 -6.03 -21.80
C SER A 167 -3.94 -5.28 -23.09
N GLU A 168 -3.34 -5.71 -24.20
CA GLU A 168 -3.70 -5.18 -25.52
C GLU A 168 -5.15 -5.55 -25.86
N PRO A 169 -5.89 -4.71 -26.61
CA PRO A 169 -7.23 -5.05 -27.07
C PRO A 169 -7.23 -6.39 -27.84
N GLY A 170 -7.91 -7.40 -27.30
CA GLY A 170 -7.97 -8.75 -27.89
C GLY A 170 -6.88 -9.73 -27.42
N SER A 171 -5.99 -9.31 -26.51
CA SER A 171 -4.98 -10.17 -25.88
C SER A 171 -5.31 -10.43 -24.41
N VAL A 172 -5.01 -11.64 -23.94
CA VAL A 172 -5.08 -12.02 -22.51
C VAL A 172 -3.77 -11.70 -21.77
N ASN A 173 -2.71 -11.39 -22.52
CA ASN A 173 -1.39 -11.11 -21.97
C ASN A 173 -1.24 -9.62 -21.65
N SER A 174 -0.65 -9.32 -20.49
CA SER A 174 -0.23 -7.96 -20.16
C SER A 174 0.80 -7.47 -21.16
N VAL A 175 0.80 -6.16 -21.41
CA VAL A 175 1.78 -5.48 -22.26
C VAL A 175 3.21 -5.77 -21.79
N ASN A 176 3.43 -5.85 -20.47
CA ASN A 176 4.74 -6.24 -19.93
C ASN A 176 4.60 -6.96 -18.57
N PRO A 177 4.50 -8.31 -18.56
CA PRO A 177 4.35 -9.09 -17.32
C PRO A 177 5.50 -8.91 -16.34
N THR A 178 6.73 -8.77 -16.84
CA THR A 178 7.93 -8.59 -16.01
C THR A 178 7.91 -7.23 -15.32
N LEU A 179 7.59 -6.16 -16.04
CA LEU A 179 7.51 -4.82 -15.47
C LEU A 179 6.37 -4.70 -14.46
N ASP A 180 5.26 -5.41 -14.70
CA ASP A 180 4.19 -5.56 -13.72
C ASP A 180 4.71 -6.22 -12.44
N ASN A 181 5.23 -7.44 -12.51
CA ASN A 181 5.64 -8.13 -11.30
C ASN A 181 6.77 -7.41 -10.53
N VAL A 182 7.76 -6.85 -11.24
CA VAL A 182 8.84 -6.05 -10.64
C VAL A 182 8.29 -4.77 -10.01
N GLY A 183 7.37 -4.08 -10.68
CA GLY A 183 6.71 -2.89 -10.14
C GLY A 183 5.97 -3.17 -8.84
N THR A 184 5.23 -4.28 -8.78
CA THR A 184 4.57 -4.75 -7.56
C THR A 184 5.57 -5.05 -6.45
N PHE A 185 6.64 -5.79 -6.75
CA PHE A 185 7.66 -6.16 -5.77
C PHE A 185 8.38 -4.93 -5.19
N VAL A 186 8.91 -4.06 -6.04
CA VAL A 186 9.63 -2.85 -5.61
C VAL A 186 8.68 -1.89 -4.90
N GLY A 187 7.44 -1.77 -5.37
CA GLY A 187 6.39 -0.99 -4.71
C GLY A 187 6.13 -1.49 -3.28
N ALA A 188 6.01 -2.81 -3.11
CA ALA A 188 5.81 -3.44 -1.82
C ALA A 188 7.00 -3.20 -0.86
N LEU A 189 8.24 -3.23 -1.35
CA LEU A 189 9.42 -2.87 -0.58
C LEU A 189 9.40 -1.41 -0.12
N GLY A 190 8.97 -0.48 -0.99
CA GLY A 190 8.77 0.93 -0.63
C GLY A 190 7.82 1.09 0.55
N PHE A 191 6.65 0.45 0.49
CA PHE A 191 5.69 0.44 1.59
C PHE A 191 6.23 -0.24 2.85
N LEU A 192 7.02 -1.30 2.71
CA LEU A 192 7.63 -1.97 3.86
C LEU A 192 8.61 -1.03 4.59
N ILE A 193 9.47 -0.35 3.84
CA ILE A 193 10.42 0.62 4.42
C ILE A 193 9.66 1.74 5.13
N ALA A 194 8.60 2.28 4.51
CA ALA A 194 7.75 3.29 5.14
C ALA A 194 7.12 2.79 6.46
N ALA A 195 6.58 1.57 6.47
CA ALA A 195 5.99 0.95 7.65
C ALA A 195 7.01 0.77 8.79
N LEU A 196 8.22 0.30 8.47
CA LEU A 196 9.30 0.11 9.44
C LEU A 196 9.80 1.45 10.02
N LEU A 197 9.84 2.51 9.21
CA LEU A 197 10.22 3.85 9.68
C LEU A 197 9.13 4.48 10.57
N MET A 198 7.86 4.14 10.32
CA MET A 198 6.72 4.58 11.13
C MET A 198 6.68 3.90 12.50
N ALA A 199 7.25 2.71 12.66
CA ALA A 199 7.26 1.98 13.91
C ALA A 199 7.94 2.80 15.05
N PRO A 200 7.27 2.99 16.20
CA PRO A 200 7.86 3.65 17.37
C PRO A 200 9.13 2.94 17.83
N ARG A 201 10.18 3.71 18.16
CA ARG A 201 11.40 3.14 18.75
C ARG A 201 11.07 2.63 20.16
N PRO A 202 11.65 1.50 20.61
CA PRO A 202 11.69 1.20 22.03
C PRO A 202 12.28 2.42 22.74
N THR A 203 11.57 2.98 23.70
CA THR A 203 12.18 3.92 24.64
C THR A 203 13.26 3.12 25.36
N THR A 204 14.52 3.38 25.03
CA THR A 204 15.60 3.07 25.96
C THR A 204 15.28 3.88 27.20
N VAL A 205 14.76 3.21 28.23
CA VAL A 205 14.81 3.75 29.57
C VAL A 205 16.30 3.93 29.83
N ARG A 206 16.81 5.15 29.69
CA ARG A 206 18.06 5.51 30.36
C ARG A 206 17.71 5.39 31.83
N GLY A 207 18.12 4.27 32.43
CA GLY A 207 18.48 4.32 33.83
C GLY A 207 19.65 5.29 33.95
N GLU A 208 19.67 6.01 35.07
CA GLU A 208 20.59 7.09 35.47
C GLU A 208 20.06 8.50 35.22
#